data_AF-A0A073KFZ9-F1
#
_entry.id   AF-A0A073KFZ9-F1
#
_cell.length_a   1.000
_cell.length_b   1.000
_cell.length_c   1.000
_cell.angle_alpha   90.00
_cell.angle_beta   90.00
_cell.angle_gamma   90.00
#
_symmetry.space_group_name_H-M   'P 1'
#
loop_
_entity.id
_entity.type
_entity.pdbx_description
1 polymer ?
#
loop_
_entity_poly.entity_id
_entity_poly.type
_entity_poly.pdbx_seq_one_letter_code
_entity_poly.pdbx_strand_id
1 'polypeptide(L)'
;MSDVVFLQPVFQLLVAALVLLLLVVIFQKKKWINGVSLTFILVICCGVAALTLMATGIIADEYNAGGDTQSFFLCIAVGVLSLINFLVYTSKEVKRKEAEENI
;
A
#
# COMPACT_ATOMS: atom_id res chain seq x y z
N MET A 1 9.32 2.40 -28.28
CA MET A 1 8.06 2.64 -27.55
C MET A 1 7.70 1.38 -26.80
N SER A 2 8.42 1.08 -25.71
CA SER A 2 8.21 -0.13 -24.90
C SER A 2 8.92 -0.13 -23.53
N ASP A 3 9.65 0.92 -23.13
CA ASP A 3 10.45 0.90 -21.89
C ASP A 3 9.73 1.47 -20.65
N VAL A 4 8.68 2.29 -20.84
CA VAL A 4 7.84 2.81 -19.74
C VAL A 4 6.90 1.77 -19.11
N VAL A 5 6.74 0.60 -19.74
CA VAL A 5 5.82 -0.46 -19.29
C VAL A 5 6.41 -1.34 -18.18
N PHE A 6 7.71 -1.22 -17.87
CA PHE A 6 8.38 -2.15 -16.94
C PHE A 6 8.01 -1.95 -15.46
N LEU A 7 7.59 -0.75 -15.04
CA LEU A 7 7.35 -0.42 -13.63
C LEU A 7 5.88 -0.52 -13.21
N GLN A 8 4.94 -0.51 -14.16
CA GLN A 8 3.51 -0.68 -13.87
C GLN A 8 3.17 -2.00 -13.14
N PRO A 9 3.79 -3.16 -13.45
CA PRO A 9 3.55 -4.40 -12.73
C PRO A 9 3.93 -4.32 -11.25
N VAL A 10 4.94 -3.50 -10.90
CA VAL A 10 5.37 -3.29 -9.51
C VAL A 10 4.25 -2.61 -8.73
N PHE A 11 3.69 -1.52 -9.27
CA PHE A 11 2.55 -0.86 -8.65
C PHE A 11 1.33 -1.76 -8.49
N GLN A 12 1.01 -2.55 -9.52
CA GLN A 12 -0.10 -3.51 -9.47
C GLN A 12 0.10 -4.57 -8.37
N LEU A 13 1.32 -5.08 -8.22
CA LEU A 13 1.68 -6.00 -7.14
C LEU A 13 1.55 -5.36 -5.76
N LEU A 14 2.01 -4.11 -5.58
CA LEU A 14 1.86 -3.39 -4.31
C LEU A 14 0.38 -3.20 -3.95
N VAL A 15 -0.46 -2.81 -4.90
CA VAL A 15 -1.90 -2.66 -4.69
C VAL A 15 -2.52 -4.02 -4.32
N ALA A 16 -2.21 -5.08 -5.07
CA ALA A 16 -2.72 -6.43 -4.78
C ALA A 16 -2.30 -6.91 -3.38
N ALA A 17 -1.04 -6.68 -2.98
CA ALA A 17 -0.53 -7.01 -1.66
C ALA A 17 -1.26 -6.23 -0.55
N LEU A 18 -1.53 -4.94 -0.74
CA LEU A 18 -2.26 -4.11 0.22
C LEU A 18 -3.74 -4.50 0.32
N VAL A 19 -4.37 -4.93 -0.77
CA VAL A 19 -5.73 -5.49 -0.73
C VAL A 19 -5.73 -6.80 0.04
N LEU A 20 -4.77 -7.68 -0.21
CA LEU A 20 -4.66 -8.95 0.50
C LEU A 20 -4.40 -8.73 2.01
N LEU A 21 -3.53 -7.78 2.35
CA LEU A 21 -3.29 -7.35 3.73
C LEU A 21 -4.58 -6.88 4.40
N LEU A 22 -5.39 -6.07 3.69
CA LEU A 22 -6.66 -5.59 4.19
C LEU A 22 -7.63 -6.73 4.48
N LEU A 23 -7.74 -7.68 3.56
CA LEU A 23 -8.57 -8.88 3.76
C LEU A 23 -8.09 -9.67 4.98
N VAL A 24 -6.78 -9.87 5.15
CA VAL A 24 -6.24 -10.55 6.33
C VAL A 24 -6.60 -9.79 7.62
N VAL A 25 -6.44 -8.47 7.65
CA VAL A 25 -6.81 -7.64 8.81
C VAL A 25 -8.31 -7.69 9.11
N ILE A 26 -9.16 -7.76 8.09
CA ILE A 26 -10.62 -7.90 8.25
C ILE A 26 -11.01 -9.28 8.77
N PHE A 27 -10.46 -10.35 8.20
CA PHE A 27 -10.86 -11.73 8.51
C PHE A 27 -10.12 -12.36 9.70
N GLN A 28 -9.01 -11.78 10.15
CA GLN A 28 -8.28 -12.30 11.32
C GLN A 28 -9.16 -12.23 12.58
N LYS A 29 -9.49 -13.41 13.14
CA LYS A 29 -10.23 -13.54 14.41
C LYS A 29 -9.32 -13.50 15.64
N LYS A 30 -8.02 -13.76 15.46
CA LYS A 30 -6.97 -13.72 16.49
C LYS A 30 -5.89 -12.72 16.06
N LYS A 31 -5.09 -12.19 17.00
CA LYS A 31 -3.92 -11.33 16.69
C LYS A 31 -2.86 -12.16 15.97
N TRP A 32 -2.88 -12.15 14.64
CA TRP A 32 -1.82 -12.71 13.81
C TRP A 32 -0.79 -11.63 13.45
N ILE A 33 -1.26 -10.41 13.18
CA ILE A 33 -0.42 -9.27 12.81
C ILE A 33 -0.34 -8.27 13.97
N ASN A 34 0.88 -7.90 14.35
CA ASN A 34 1.14 -6.84 15.32
C ASN A 34 1.03 -5.47 14.65
N GLY A 35 0.59 -4.45 15.39
CA GLY A 35 0.40 -3.09 14.87
C GLY A 35 1.70 -2.44 14.42
N VAL A 36 2.80 -2.76 15.11
CA VAL A 36 4.14 -2.36 14.69
C VAL A 36 4.49 -2.98 13.34
N SER A 37 4.31 -4.30 13.17
CA SER A 37 4.58 -5.01 11.91
C SER A 37 3.74 -4.47 10.76
N LEU A 38 2.44 -4.21 11.00
CA LEU A 38 1.57 -3.60 10.00
C LEU A 38 2.10 -2.24 9.57
N THR A 39 2.41 -1.36 10.53
CA THR A 39 2.92 -0.02 10.25
C THR A 39 4.20 -0.05 9.44
N PHE A 40 5.14 -0.96 9.77
CA PHE A 40 6.36 -1.15 9.00
C PHE A 40 6.08 -1.57 7.54
N ILE A 41 5.17 -2.53 7.32
CA ILE A 41 4.78 -2.97 5.98
C ILE A 41 4.21 -1.79 5.18
N LEU A 42 3.33 -0.99 5.79
CA LEU A 42 2.72 0.17 5.13
C LEU A 42 3.75 1.24 4.75
N VAL A 43 4.70 1.55 5.64
CA VAL A 43 5.77 2.50 5.37
C VAL A 43 6.66 2.01 4.22
N ILE A 44 7.02 0.73 4.21
CA ILE A 44 7.82 0.12 3.13
C ILE A 44 7.05 0.18 1.81
N CYS A 45 5.76 -0.18 1.78
CA CYS A 45 4.94 -0.11 0.57
C CYS A 45 4.86 1.32 0.02
N CYS A 46 4.62 2.32 0.87
CA CYS A 46 4.61 3.73 0.45
C CYS A 46 5.99 4.18 -0.06
N GLY A 47 7.07 3.81 0.61
CA GLY A 47 8.43 4.14 0.19
C GLY A 47 8.79 3.54 -1.16
N VAL A 48 8.48 2.25 -1.37
CA VAL A 48 8.71 1.56 -2.64
C VAL A 48 7.88 2.18 -3.76
N ALA A 49 6.61 2.52 -3.52
CA ALA A 49 5.77 3.19 -4.51
C ALA A 49 6.32 4.58 -4.89
N ALA A 50 6.79 5.37 -3.92
CA ALA A 50 7.38 6.68 -4.18
C ALA A 50 8.69 6.58 -4.99
N LEU A 51 9.58 5.64 -4.63
CA LEU A 51 10.81 5.38 -5.37
C LEU A 51 10.53 4.94 -6.81
N THR A 52 9.53 4.08 -6.98
CA THR A 52 9.12 3.57 -8.29
C THR A 52 8.55 4.72 -9.14
N LEU A 53 7.75 5.61 -8.55
CA LEU A 53 7.20 6.77 -9.26
C LEU A 53 8.29 7.76 -9.68
N MET A 54 9.27 8.01 -8.80
CA MET A 54 10.44 8.84 -9.15
C MET A 54 11.24 8.23 -10.30
N ALA A 55 11.47 6.91 -10.27
CA ALA A 55 12.17 6.21 -11.35
C ALA A 55 11.39 6.33 -12.68
N THR A 56 10.07 6.17 -12.66
CA THR A 56 9.24 6.40 -13.85
C THR A 56 9.35 7.84 -14.37
N GLY A 57 9.43 8.83 -13.49
CA GLY A 57 9.63 10.23 -13.87
C GLY A 57 10.97 10.49 -14.57
N ILE A 58 12.06 9.95 -14.01
CA ILE A 58 13.41 10.06 -14.60
C ILE A 58 13.43 9.42 -15.99
N ILE A 59 12.84 8.23 -16.13
CA ILE A 59 12.74 7.54 -17.43
C ILE A 59 11.90 8.37 -18.42
N ALA A 60 10.75 8.91 -17.99
CA ALA A 60 9.90 9.72 -18.86
C ALA A 60 10.65 10.94 -19.42
N ASP A 61 11.40 11.66 -18.58
CA ASP A 61 12.22 12.80 -18.99
C ASP A 61 13.31 12.41 -19.98
N GLU A 62 14.01 11.29 -19.75
CA GLU A 62 15.12 10.83 -20.62
C GLU A 62 14.62 10.43 -22.02
N TYR A 63 13.45 9.80 -22.10
CA TYR A 63 12.86 9.41 -23.39
C TYR A 63 12.02 10.52 -24.04
N ASN A 64 11.97 11.72 -23.45
CA ASN A 64 11.06 12.80 -23.83
C ASN A 64 9.61 12.31 -24.03
N ALA A 65 9.25 11.28 -23.27
CA ALA A 65 7.95 10.67 -23.27
C ALA A 65 7.15 11.38 -22.17
N GLY A 66 5.96 11.89 -22.49
CA GLY A 66 5.09 12.47 -21.46
C GLY A 66 4.90 11.49 -20.29
N GLY A 67 4.83 12.02 -19.07
CA GLY A 67 4.76 11.19 -17.86
C GLY A 67 3.60 10.19 -17.86
N ASP A 68 3.83 9.01 -17.27
CA ASP A 68 2.81 7.95 -17.17
C ASP A 68 1.75 8.28 -16.11
N THR A 69 0.59 8.74 -16.58
CA THR A 69 -0.54 9.08 -15.72
C THR A 69 -1.07 7.86 -14.96
N GLN A 70 -0.94 6.66 -15.52
CA GLN A 70 -1.43 5.44 -14.87
C GLN A 70 -0.61 5.09 -13.62
N SER A 71 0.72 5.13 -13.70
CA SER A 71 1.60 4.92 -12.55
C SER A 71 1.37 5.95 -11.44
N PHE A 72 1.07 7.20 -11.80
CA PHE A 72 0.72 8.24 -10.83
C PHE A 72 -0.55 7.91 -10.04
N PHE A 73 -1.63 7.51 -10.73
CA PHE A 73 -2.87 7.09 -10.06
C PHE A 73 -2.68 5.85 -9.19
N LEU A 74 -1.86 4.88 -9.62
CA LEU A 74 -1.56 3.70 -8.81
C LEU A 74 -0.74 4.05 -7.56
N CYS A 75 0.17 5.02 -7.62
CA CYS A 75 0.88 5.51 -6.45
C CYS A 75 -0.08 6.13 -5.43
N ILE A 76 -1.05 6.94 -5.89
CA ILE A 76 -2.11 7.48 -5.03
C ILE A 76 -2.93 6.33 -4.42
N ALA A 77 -3.30 5.33 -5.22
CA ALA A 77 -4.04 4.16 -4.74
C ALA A 77 -3.29 3.42 -3.63
N VAL A 78 -1.98 3.22 -3.75
CA VAL A 78 -1.12 2.65 -2.69
C VAL A 78 -1.21 3.48 -1.41
N GLY A 79 -1.08 4.81 -1.51
CA GLY A 79 -1.19 5.70 -0.35
C GLY A 79 -2.56 5.60 0.35
N VAL A 80 -3.64 5.63 -0.42
CA VAL A 80 -5.01 5.51 0.09
C VAL A 80 -5.26 4.14 0.74
N LEU A 81 -4.86 3.05 0.07
CA LEU A 81 -5.01 1.70 0.63
C LEU A 81 -4.20 1.50 1.90
N SER A 82 -3.01 2.07 1.99
CA SER A 82 -2.20 2.04 3.21
C SER A 82 -2.91 2.73 4.36
N LEU A 83 -3.53 3.90 4.12
CA LEU A 83 -4.31 4.60 5.12
C LEU A 83 -5.52 3.79 5.58
N ILE A 84 -6.26 3.19 4.64
CA ILE A 84 -7.41 2.32 4.94
C ILE A 84 -6.98 1.12 5.80
N ASN A 85 -5.89 0.45 5.45
CA ASN A 85 -5.35 -0.66 6.23
C ASN A 85 -5.05 -0.25 7.68
N PHE A 86 -4.42 0.91 7.86
CA PHE A 86 -4.09 1.44 9.18
C PHE A 86 -5.33 1.77 10.01
N LEU A 87 -6.33 2.42 9.40
CA LEU A 87 -7.59 2.79 10.07
C LEU A 87 -8.41 1.56 10.47
N VAL A 88 -8.52 0.57 9.58
CA VAL A 88 -9.25 -0.67 9.86
C VAL A 88 -8.59 -1.45 10.98
N TYR A 89 -7.25 -1.54 10.97
CA TYR A 89 -6.51 -2.19 12.05
C TYR A 89 -6.74 -1.51 13.41
N THR A 90 -6.58 -0.19 13.46
CA THR A 90 -6.75 0.60 14.69
C THR A 90 -8.17 0.47 15.24
N SER A 91 -9.18 0.54 14.36
CA SER A 91 -10.59 0.37 14.75
C SER A 91 -10.86 -1.01 15.35
N LYS A 92 -10.21 -2.05 14.83
CA LYS A 92 -10.33 -3.41 15.36
C LYS A 92 -9.65 -3.58 16.72
N GLU A 93 -8.47 -2.97 16.88
CA GLU A 93 -7.74 -3.00 18.15
C GLU A 93 -8.54 -2.31 19.26
N VAL A 94 -9.18 -1.17 18.99
CA VAL A 94 -10.05 -0.47 19.94
C VAL A 94 -11.19 -1.37 20.41
N LYS A 95 -11.95 -1.96 19.46
CA LYS A 95 -13.06 -2.87 19.78
C LYS A 95 -12.62 -4.09 20.60
N ARG A 96 -11.40 -4.58 20.35
CA ARG A 96 -10.87 -5.73 21.08
C ARG A 96 -10.54 -5.38 22.53
N LYS A 97 -9.98 -4.19 22.78
CA LYS A 97 -9.72 -3.70 24.15
C LYS A 97 -11.02 -3.51 24.92
N GLU A 98 -12.04 -2.92 24.29
CA GLU A 98 -13.38 -2.77 24.90
C GLU A 98 -13.99 -4.12 25.28
N ALA A 99 -13.82 -5.16 24.46
CA ALA A 99 -14.32 -6.49 24.77
C ALA A 99 -13.55 -7.18 25.92
N GLU A 100 -12.27 -6.87 26.11
CA GLU A 100 -11.45 -7.41 27.21
C GLU A 100 -11.71 -6.67 28.54
N GLU A 101 -12.14 -5.40 28.52
CA GLU A 101 -12.48 -4.60 29.72
C GLU A 101 -13.89 -4.89 30.27
N ASN A 102 -14.80 -5.42 29.44
CA ASN A 102 -16.19 -5.76 29.81
C ASN A 102 -16.36 -7.21 30.34
N ILE A 103 -15.27 -7.93 30.61
CA ILE A 103 -15.25 -9.31 31.16
C ILE A 103 -14.66 -9.29 32.56
#